data_AF-A0A8R1I0C0-F1
#
_entry.id   AF-A0A8R1I0C0-F1
#
_cell.length_a   1.000
_cell.length_b   1.000
_cell.length_c   1.000
_cell.angle_alpha   90.00
_cell.angle_beta   90.00
_cell.angle_gamma   90.00
#
_symmetry.space_group_name_H-M   'P 1'
#
loop_
_entity.id
_entity.type
_entity.pdbx_description
1 polymer ?
#
loop_
_entity_poly.entity_id
_entity_poly.type
_entity_poly.pdbx_seq_one_letter_code
_entity_poly.pdbx_strand_id
1 'polypeptide(L)'
;MISRSRSSTTNQSTHTSKLATRLKQVFPSVSIGLLTFYSGQHGLLASRLVNQAFVSTIDGVQGKEFDITIVCFTRSTGYRNSQFLDDRHRITVAISRTKKACFVIGSYQQAQTIQNWNSIFINEPDIVYQAEELTNLDVADAMEL
;
A
#
# COMPACT_ATOMS: atom_id res chain seq x y z
N MET A 1 29.29 3.22 8.21
CA MET A 1 28.76 3.86 6.99
C MET A 1 27.79 2.88 6.35
N ILE A 2 26.48 2.98 6.62
CA ILE A 2 25.48 1.99 6.18
C ILE A 2 25.10 2.33 4.73
N SER A 3 25.45 1.47 3.79
CA SER A 3 25.06 1.60 2.39
C SER A 3 23.55 1.41 2.27
N ARG A 4 22.85 2.45 1.79
CA ARG A 4 21.42 2.42 1.51
C ARG A 4 21.20 1.63 0.21
N SER A 5 20.60 0.44 0.30
CA SER A 5 20.17 -0.34 -0.86
C SER A 5 19.02 0.38 -1.59
N ARG A 6 19.35 1.02 -2.71
CA ARG A 6 18.46 1.89 -3.49
C ARG A 6 17.55 1.15 -4.48
N SER A 7 17.76 -0.16 -4.68
CA SER A 7 17.15 -0.93 -5.78
C SER A 7 15.74 -1.45 -5.52
N SER A 8 15.38 -1.80 -4.28
CA SER A 8 14.16 -2.57 -4.00
C SER A 8 13.01 -1.75 -3.40
N THR A 9 13.33 -0.64 -2.73
CA THR A 9 12.39 0.41 -2.28
C THR A 9 11.74 1.15 -3.46
N THR A 10 12.50 1.35 -4.54
CA THR A 10 12.07 2.09 -5.74
C THR A 10 10.93 1.39 -6.49
N ASN A 11 10.90 0.05 -6.47
CA ASN A 11 9.87 -0.73 -7.14
C ASN A 11 8.52 -0.53 -6.46
N GLN A 12 8.43 -0.66 -5.14
CA GLN A 12 7.16 -0.49 -4.42
C GLN A 12 6.54 0.90 -4.61
N SER A 13 7.32 1.99 -4.52
CA SER A 13 6.79 3.33 -4.78
C SER A 13 6.26 3.47 -6.21
N THR A 14 6.89 2.80 -7.17
CA THR A 14 6.49 2.81 -8.58
C THR A 14 5.18 2.05 -8.78
N HIS A 15 5.05 0.83 -8.27
CA HIS A 15 3.80 0.06 -8.34
C HIS A 15 2.65 0.77 -7.63
N THR A 16 2.92 1.32 -6.44
CA THR A 16 1.93 2.09 -5.68
C THR A 16 1.43 3.30 -6.48
N SER A 17 2.34 4.02 -7.14
CA SER A 17 1.96 5.18 -7.95
C SER A 17 1.11 4.75 -9.16
N LYS A 18 1.57 3.74 -9.90
CA LYS A 18 0.84 3.21 -11.07
C LYS A 18 -0.57 2.73 -10.71
N LEU A 19 -0.71 1.96 -9.62
CA LEU A 19 -2.00 1.48 -9.16
C LEU A 19 -2.94 2.63 -8.79
N ALA A 20 -2.45 3.61 -8.01
CA ALA A 20 -3.23 4.79 -7.65
C ALA A 20 -3.68 5.58 -8.89
N THR A 21 -2.79 5.80 -9.86
CA THR A 21 -3.12 6.44 -11.15
C THR A 21 -4.20 5.66 -11.88
N ARG A 22 -4.04 4.34 -11.96
CA ARG A 22 -4.94 3.48 -12.73
C ARG A 22 -6.34 3.44 -12.12
N LEU A 23 -6.44 3.20 -10.81
CA LEU A 23 -7.70 3.24 -10.09
C LEU A 23 -8.40 4.60 -10.23
N LYS A 24 -7.64 5.70 -10.23
CA LYS A 24 -8.23 7.03 -10.44
C LYS A 24 -8.73 7.26 -11.86
N GLN A 25 -8.10 6.65 -12.87
CA GLN A 25 -8.57 6.70 -14.26
C GLN A 25 -9.85 5.88 -14.46
N VAL A 26 -9.90 4.66 -13.91
CA VAL A 26 -11.05 3.76 -14.03
C VAL A 26 -12.22 4.27 -13.18
N PHE A 27 -11.94 4.83 -12.00
CA PHE A 27 -12.94 5.34 -11.07
C PHE A 27 -12.67 6.82 -10.70
N PRO A 28 -12.96 7.79 -11.59
CA PRO A 28 -12.64 9.19 -11.35
C PRO A 28 -13.27 9.80 -10.10
N SER A 29 -14.44 9.31 -9.69
CA SER A 29 -15.19 9.81 -8.53
C SER A 29 -14.74 9.24 -7.19
N VAL A 30 -13.96 8.15 -7.17
CA VAL A 30 -13.58 7.51 -5.89
C VAL A 30 -12.46 8.27 -5.21
N SER A 31 -12.57 8.36 -3.89
CA SER A 31 -11.52 8.89 -3.03
C SER A 31 -10.47 7.81 -2.77
N ILE A 32 -9.20 8.14 -3.02
CA ILE A 32 -8.06 7.23 -2.83
C ILE A 32 -7.16 7.79 -1.72
N GLY A 33 -6.87 6.96 -0.71
CA GLY A 33 -5.92 7.26 0.36
C GLY A 33 -4.70 6.35 0.30
N LEU A 34 -3.52 6.90 0.06
CA LEU A 34 -2.25 6.19 0.13
C LEU A 34 -1.65 6.37 1.54
N LEU A 35 -1.60 5.28 2.30
CA LEU A 35 -1.08 5.25 3.66
C LEU A 35 0.28 4.56 3.70
N THR A 36 1.30 5.25 4.20
CA THR A 36 2.65 4.68 4.34
C THR A 36 3.00 4.44 5.80
N PHE A 37 3.78 3.39 6.06
CA PHE A 37 4.39 3.21 7.38
C PHE A 37 5.50 4.24 7.65
N TYR A 38 6.23 4.68 6.63
CA TYR A 38 7.42 5.52 6.81
C TYR A 38 7.31 6.86 6.08
N SER A 39 7.74 7.93 6.75
CA SER A 39 7.71 9.31 6.24
C SER A 39 8.70 9.58 5.10
N GLY A 40 9.82 8.85 5.04
CA GLY A 40 10.85 9.04 4.00
C GLY A 40 10.34 8.79 2.57
N GLN A 41 9.27 8.01 2.40
CA GLN A 41 8.62 7.82 1.09
C GLN A 41 7.45 8.77 0.82
N HIS A 42 6.93 9.43 1.85
CA HIS A 42 5.76 10.31 1.74
C HIS A 42 5.99 11.41 0.71
N GLY A 43 7.10 12.15 0.79
CA GLY A 43 7.37 13.27 -0.12
C GLY A 43 7.47 12.86 -1.60
N LEU A 44 8.07 11.70 -1.89
CA LEU A 44 8.18 11.19 -3.26
C LEU A 44 6.83 10.78 -3.83
N LEU A 45 5.98 10.12 -3.03
CA LEU A 45 4.66 9.68 -3.48
C LEU A 45 3.67 10.86 -3.57
N ALA A 46 3.72 11.77 -2.61
CA ALA A 46 2.89 12.98 -2.59
C ALA A 46 3.12 13.84 -3.84
N SER A 47 4.37 14.00 -4.26
CA SER A 47 4.72 14.75 -5.49
C SER A 47 4.30 14.04 -6.78
N ARG A 48 4.25 12.70 -6.81
CA ARG A 48 3.86 11.93 -8.00
C ARG A 48 2.35 11.77 -8.16
N LEU A 49 1.61 11.79 -7.06
CA LEU A 49 0.19 11.48 -7.01
C LEU A 49 -0.67 12.71 -6.73
N VAL A 50 -0.15 13.89 -7.04
CA VAL A 50 -0.90 15.15 -6.95
C VAL A 50 -2.22 14.99 -7.72
N ASN A 51 -3.34 15.27 -7.04
CA ASN A 51 -4.72 15.13 -7.52
C ASN A 51 -5.24 13.68 -7.74
N GLN A 52 -4.42 12.66 -7.50
CA GLN A 52 -4.81 11.26 -7.69
C GLN A 52 -5.15 10.56 -6.38
N ALA A 53 -4.37 10.82 -5.34
CA ALA A 53 -4.56 10.23 -4.03
C ALA A 53 -4.16 11.20 -2.90
N PHE A 54 -4.82 11.07 -1.76
CA PHE A 54 -4.35 11.68 -0.52
C PHE A 54 -3.21 10.83 0.05
N VAL A 55 -2.03 11.41 0.27
CA VAL A 55 -0.85 10.69 0.75
C VAL A 55 -0.56 11.08 2.20
N SER A 56 -0.48 10.11 3.10
CA SER A 56 -0.15 10.31 4.52
C SER A 56 0.59 9.12 5.11
N THR A 57 1.28 9.31 6.23
CA THR A 57 1.66 8.18 7.07
C THR A 57 0.44 7.63 7.82
N ILE A 58 0.51 6.38 8.26
CA ILE A 58 -0.55 5.75 9.10
C ILE A 58 -0.69 6.50 10.43
N ASP A 59 0.41 6.88 11.06
CA ASP A 59 0.37 7.63 12.34
C ASP A 59 -0.14 9.07 12.15
N GLY A 60 -0.08 9.61 10.93
CA GLY A 60 -0.47 10.99 10.61
C GLY A 60 -1.88 11.16 10.04
N VAL A 61 -2.55 10.07 9.64
CA VAL A 61 -3.91 10.17 9.07
C VAL A 61 -4.94 10.30 10.19
N GLN A 62 -5.75 11.37 10.16
CA GLN A 62 -6.77 11.62 11.17
C GLN A 62 -8.09 12.08 10.54
N GLY A 63 -9.21 11.60 11.06
CA GLY A 63 -10.56 12.08 10.73
C GLY A 63 -10.96 11.97 9.24
N LYS A 64 -10.28 11.11 8.48
CA LYS A 64 -10.53 10.90 7.05
C LYS A 64 -10.80 9.43 6.77
N GLU A 65 -11.59 9.17 5.75
CA GLU A 65 -11.86 7.83 5.21
C GLU A 65 -11.92 7.95 3.69
N PHE A 66 -11.58 6.86 3.02
CA PHE A 66 -11.44 6.79 1.57
C PHE A 66 -12.21 5.59 1.04
N ASP A 67 -12.77 5.74 -0.16
CA ASP A 67 -13.40 4.62 -0.87
C ASP A 67 -12.38 3.48 -1.05
N ILE A 68 -11.18 3.84 -1.48
CA ILE A 68 -10.07 2.91 -1.64
C ILE A 68 -8.88 3.39 -0.82
N THR A 69 -8.26 2.48 -0.06
CA THR A 69 -6.95 2.72 0.54
C THR A 69 -5.87 1.89 -0.13
N ILE A 70 -4.66 2.44 -0.21
CA ILE A 70 -3.46 1.73 -0.65
C ILE A 70 -2.42 1.85 0.46
N VAL A 71 -2.16 0.75 1.17
CA VAL A 71 -1.21 0.67 2.27
C VAL A 71 0.14 0.20 1.72
N CYS A 72 1.18 1.01 1.88
CA CYS A 72 2.52 0.70 1.37
C CYS A 72 3.52 0.50 2.52
N PHE A 73 4.24 -0.63 2.50
CA PHE A 73 5.23 -0.97 3.52
C PHE A 73 6.54 -0.19 3.34
N THR A 74 6.77 0.38 2.15
CA THR A 74 7.89 1.26 1.78
C THR A 74 9.29 0.64 1.80
N ARG A 75 9.46 -0.56 2.37
CA ARG A 75 10.71 -1.31 2.38
C ARG A 75 10.45 -2.66 1.74
N SER A 76 11.46 -3.26 1.13
CA SER A 76 11.36 -4.59 0.54
C SER A 76 12.01 -5.68 1.40
N THR A 77 12.73 -5.30 2.47
CA THR A 77 13.49 -6.20 3.34
C THR A 77 13.48 -5.72 4.79
N GLY A 78 13.88 -6.61 5.71
CA GLY A 78 14.01 -6.31 7.15
C GLY A 78 12.68 -6.25 7.89
N TYR A 79 11.71 -7.06 7.45
CA TYR A 79 10.37 -7.15 8.03
C TYR A 79 10.35 -8.03 9.28
N ARG A 80 11.21 -9.05 9.31
CA ARG A 80 11.29 -10.00 10.41
C ARG A 80 11.45 -9.26 11.75
N ASN A 81 10.59 -9.58 12.71
CA ASN A 81 10.52 -8.95 14.04
C ASN A 81 10.27 -7.43 14.02
N SER A 82 9.78 -6.87 12.90
CA SER A 82 9.42 -5.46 12.83
C SER A 82 8.11 -5.22 13.57
N GLN A 83 8.21 -4.93 14.87
CA GLN A 83 7.06 -4.54 15.70
C GLN A 83 6.32 -3.33 15.13
N PHE A 84 7.02 -2.48 14.38
CA PHE A 84 6.42 -1.32 13.72
C PHE A 84 5.46 -1.71 12.58
N LEU A 85 5.86 -2.68 11.75
CA LEU A 85 5.00 -3.21 10.67
C LEU A 85 3.92 -4.15 11.23
N ASP A 86 4.22 -4.87 12.31
CA ASP A 86 3.31 -5.82 12.97
C ASP A 86 2.36 -5.15 13.98
N ASP A 87 2.40 -3.83 14.10
CA ASP A 87 1.60 -3.09 15.07
C ASP A 87 0.11 -3.21 14.72
N ARG A 88 -0.65 -3.94 15.55
CA ARG A 88 -2.08 -4.18 15.35
C ARG A 88 -2.88 -2.88 15.31
N HIS A 89 -2.50 -1.87 16.10
CA HIS A 89 -3.19 -0.58 16.07
C HIS A 89 -2.99 0.10 14.71
N ARG A 90 -1.77 0.09 14.15
CA ARG A 90 -1.50 0.64 12.81
C ARG A 90 -2.25 -0.09 11.71
N ILE A 91 -2.32 -1.42 11.79
CA ILE A 91 -3.10 -2.24 10.85
C ILE A 91 -4.58 -1.87 10.94
N THR A 92 -5.14 -1.80 12.16
CA THR A 92 -6.53 -1.41 12.38
C THR A 92 -6.82 0.01 11.90
N VAL A 93 -5.91 0.96 12.13
CA VAL A 93 -6.03 2.33 11.61
C VAL A 93 -6.12 2.26 10.09
N ALA A 94 -5.16 1.62 9.41
CA ALA A 94 -5.13 1.53 7.96
C ALA A 94 -6.41 0.91 7.37
N ILE A 95 -6.86 -0.22 7.93
CA ILE A 95 -8.09 -0.89 7.48
C ILE A 95 -9.32 -0.01 7.74
N SER A 96 -9.45 0.58 8.93
CA SER A 96 -10.60 1.44 9.28
C SER A 96 -10.70 2.75 8.48
N ARG A 97 -9.66 3.13 7.74
CA ARG A 97 -9.73 4.26 6.80
C ARG A 97 -10.40 3.88 5.47
N THR A 98 -10.70 2.60 5.25
CA THR A 98 -11.23 2.04 4.01
C THR A 98 -12.73 1.86 4.06
N LYS A 99 -13.44 2.33 3.01
CA LYS A 99 -14.88 2.12 2.87
C LYS A 99 -15.24 0.95 1.95
N LYS A 100 -14.47 0.72 0.88
CA LYS A 100 -14.77 -0.29 -0.15
C LYS A 100 -13.65 -1.31 -0.32
N ALA A 101 -12.43 -0.87 -0.65
CA ALA A 101 -11.31 -1.77 -0.96
C ALA A 101 -9.97 -1.30 -0.36
N CYS A 102 -9.22 -2.22 0.23
CA CYS A 102 -7.91 -1.96 0.83
C CYS A 102 -6.84 -2.77 0.08
N PHE A 103 -5.97 -2.08 -0.66
CA PHE A 103 -4.82 -2.70 -1.30
C PHE A 103 -3.59 -2.60 -0.40
N VAL A 104 -2.84 -3.68 -0.28
CA VAL A 104 -1.60 -3.70 0.51
C VAL A 104 -0.42 -4.04 -0.40
N ILE A 105 0.56 -3.13 -0.47
CA ILE A 105 1.75 -3.27 -1.30
C ILE A 105 2.98 -3.47 -0.43
N GLY A 106 3.63 -4.62 -0.61
CA GLY A 106 4.85 -5.00 0.11
C GLY A 106 5.48 -6.25 -0.48
N SER A 107 6.66 -6.63 0.01
CA SER A 107 7.25 -7.93 -0.35
C SER A 107 6.47 -9.04 0.36
N TYR A 108 5.78 -9.88 -0.40
CA TYR A 108 5.01 -11.02 0.12
C TYR A 108 5.88 -11.95 0.98
N GLN A 109 7.02 -12.39 0.43
CA GLN A 109 7.99 -13.24 1.14
C GLN A 109 8.40 -12.68 2.50
N GLN A 110 8.56 -11.36 2.59
CA GLN A 110 8.95 -10.71 3.82
C GLN A 110 7.76 -10.49 4.77
N ALA A 111 6.56 -10.22 4.24
CA ALA A 111 5.37 -10.02 5.02
C ALA A 111 4.89 -11.30 5.71
N GLN A 112 5.13 -12.46 5.10
CA GLN A 112 4.94 -13.77 5.73
C GLN A 112 5.81 -14.00 6.97
N THR A 113 6.90 -13.23 7.15
CA THR A 113 7.76 -13.31 8.35
C THR A 113 7.23 -12.52 9.54
N ILE A 114 6.08 -11.85 9.39
CA ILE A 114 5.44 -11.01 10.42
C ILE A 114 4.10 -11.63 10.79
N GLN A 115 3.81 -11.78 12.09
CA GLN A 115 2.70 -12.60 12.56
C GLN A 115 1.33 -12.12 12.06
N ASN A 116 0.96 -10.85 12.31
CA ASN A 116 -0.40 -10.39 11.96
C ASN A 116 -0.62 -10.36 10.44
N TRP A 117 0.39 -9.96 9.67
CA TRP A 117 0.31 -9.94 8.22
C TRP A 117 0.25 -11.34 7.61
N ASN A 118 1.06 -12.28 8.13
CA ASN A 118 0.99 -13.67 7.69
C ASN A 118 -0.38 -14.29 7.97
N SER A 119 -0.98 -13.99 9.13
CA SER A 119 -2.35 -14.43 9.44
C SER A 119 -3.37 -13.87 8.45
N ILE A 120 -3.24 -12.62 8.02
CA ILE A 120 -4.15 -12.03 7.00
C ILE A 120 -3.99 -12.76 5.67
N PHE A 121 -2.76 -12.98 5.19
CA PHE A 121 -2.53 -13.60 3.88
C PHE A 121 -2.83 -15.10 3.82
N ILE A 122 -2.60 -15.84 4.92
CA ILE A 122 -2.91 -17.28 4.95
C ILE A 122 -4.41 -17.53 4.95
N ASN A 123 -5.19 -16.67 5.59
CA ASN A 123 -6.64 -16.83 5.65
C ASN A 123 -7.33 -16.42 4.34
N GLU A 124 -6.67 -15.59 3.52
CA GLU A 124 -7.20 -15.07 2.27
C GLU A 124 -6.14 -15.20 1.16
N PRO A 125 -5.86 -16.43 0.66
CA PRO A 125 -4.81 -16.62 -0.35
C PRO A 125 -5.20 -16.05 -1.73
N ASP A 126 -6.50 -15.98 -2.03
CA ASP A 126 -7.02 -15.53 -3.34
C ASP A 126 -6.91 -14.01 -3.56
N ILE A 127 -6.52 -13.24 -2.53
CA ILE A 127 -6.37 -11.77 -2.61
C ILE A 127 -4.92 -11.31 -2.77
N VAL A 128 -3.98 -12.24 -3.01
CA VAL A 128 -2.55 -11.95 -3.21
C VAL A 128 -2.21 -11.98 -4.70
N TYR A 129 -1.94 -10.81 -5.27
CA TYR A 129 -1.59 -10.64 -6.68
C TYR A 129 -0.15 -10.15 -6.86
N GLN A 130 0.45 -10.43 -8.01
CA GLN A 130 1.71 -9.76 -8.36
C GLN A 130 1.44 -8.29 -8.66
N ALA A 131 2.36 -7.42 -8.26
CA ALA A 131 2.18 -5.99 -8.42
C ALA A 131 2.11 -5.58 -9.90
N GLU A 132 2.83 -6.30 -10.77
CA GLU A 132 2.83 -6.11 -12.22
C GLU A 132 1.45 -6.37 -12.83
N GLU A 133 0.75 -7.43 -12.38
CA GLU A 133 -0.58 -7.81 -12.85
C GLU A 133 -1.59 -6.70 -12.54
N LEU A 134 -1.57 -6.18 -11.31
CA LEU A 134 -2.46 -5.09 -10.89
C LEU A 134 -2.12 -3.74 -11.55
N THR A 135 -0.86 -3.49 -11.87
CA THR A 135 -0.46 -2.23 -12.53
C THR A 135 -0.72 -2.21 -14.03
N ASN A 136 -0.97 -3.38 -14.63
CA ASN A 136 -1.26 -3.53 -16.05
C ASN A 136 -2.75 -3.82 -16.33
N LEU A 137 -3.61 -3.84 -15.30
CA LEU A 137 -5.05 -4.08 -15.45
C LEU A 137 -5.63 -3.20 -16.56
N ASP A 138 -6.27 -3.85 -17.53
CA ASP A 138 -7.07 -3.11 -18.49
C ASP A 138 -8.32 -2.53 -17.78
N VAL A 139 -9.10 -1.68 -18.46
CA VAL A 139 -10.25 -1.01 -17.81
C VAL A 139 -11.35 -2.03 -17.47
N ALA A 140 -11.44 -3.12 -18.24
CA ALA A 140 -12.44 -4.16 -18.05
C ALA A 140 -12.08 -5.03 -16.83
N ASP A 141 -10.82 -5.42 -16.68
CA ASP A 141 -10.33 -6.22 -15.54
C ASP A 141 -10.50 -5.48 -14.21
N ALA A 142 -10.30 -4.16 -14.22
CA ALA A 142 -10.43 -3.33 -13.02
C ALA A 142 -11.89 -3.20 -12.51
N MET A 143 -12.89 -3.53 -13.33
CA MET A 143 -14.30 -3.54 -12.92
C MET A 143 -14.74 -4.87 -12.30
N GLU A 144 -13.92 -5.92 -12.39
CA GLU A 144 -14.20 -7.25 -11.81
C GLU A 144 -13.53 -7.49 -10.45
N LEU A 145 -12.66 -6.57 -10.01
CA LEU A 145 -12.03 -6.52 -8.67
C LEU A 145 -12.95 -5.85 -7.63
#